data_AF-A0A367QLX4-F1
#
_entry.id   AF-A0A367QLX4-F1
#
_cell.length_a   1.000
_cell.length_b   1.000
_cell.length_c   1.000
_cell.angle_alpha   90.00
_cell.angle_beta   90.00
_cell.angle_gamma   90.00
#
_symmetry.space_group_name_H-M   'P 1'
#
loop_
_entity.id
_entity.type
_entity.pdbx_description
1 polymer ?
#
loop_
_entity_poly.entity_id
_entity_poly.type
_entity_poly.pdbx_seq_one_letter_code
_entity_poly.pdbx_strand_id
1 'polypeptide(L)'
;MYIGETEDIYKRLLQHKHKNKYEFWTDTYFISTKKNILHRGNIQYLEYKFIELAKKSNNIDVFNKKGYCKIPNLIPSDQQFTEYFFNYCKDLLAKLGLEFE
;
A
#
# COMPACT_ATOMS: atom_id res chain seq x y z
N MET A 1 6.10 -8.12 4.45
CA MET A 1 5.64 -6.75 4.14
C MET A 1 4.39 -6.36 4.93
N TYR A 2 4.36 -5.14 5.49
CA TYR A 2 3.14 -4.48 5.95
C TYR A 2 2.80 -3.35 4.97
N ILE A 3 1.54 -3.21 4.59
CA ILE A 3 1.04 -2.17 3.68
C ILE A 3 0.01 -1.34 4.43
N GLY A 4 0.06 -0.02 4.38
CA GLY A 4 -1.00 0.78 4.95
C GLY A 4 -0.99 2.27 4.66
N GLU A 5 -2.13 2.91 4.91
CA GLU A 5 -2.31 4.36 4.73
C GLU A 5 -1.88 5.17 5.97
N THR A 6 -1.38 6.38 5.77
CA THR A 6 -1.11 7.30 6.88
C THR A 6 -1.07 8.75 6.40
N GLU A 7 -1.50 9.67 7.26
CA GLU A 7 -1.33 11.11 7.05
C GLU A 7 0.01 11.63 7.60
N ASP A 8 0.67 10.86 8.48
CA ASP A 8 1.93 11.22 9.12
C ASP A 8 2.89 10.02 9.09
N ILE A 9 3.74 10.02 8.06
CA ILE A 9 4.72 8.95 7.85
C ILE A 9 5.71 8.85 9.03
N TYR A 10 6.10 9.96 9.63
CA TYR A 10 7.06 9.95 10.74
C TYR A 10 6.48 9.22 11.96
N LYS A 11 5.26 9.58 12.37
CA LYS A 11 4.57 8.88 13.46
C LYS A 11 4.35 7.41 13.14
N ARG A 12 4.00 7.09 11.88
CA ARG A 12 3.82 5.70 11.43
C ARG A 12 5.12 4.89 11.58
N LEU A 13 6.24 5.42 11.11
CA LEU A 13 7.54 4.74 11.22
C LEU A 13 7.95 4.52 12.68
N LEU A 14 7.72 5.50 13.56
CA LEU A 14 7.96 5.33 15.01
C LEU A 14 7.09 4.21 15.60
N GLN A 15 5.80 4.16 15.27
CA GLN A 15 4.92 3.09 15.75
C GLN A 15 5.38 1.69 15.31
N HIS A 16 5.93 1.58 14.10
CA HIS A 16 6.50 0.33 13.60
C HIS A 16 7.81 -0.02 14.31
N LYS A 17 8.71 0.97 14.50
CA LYS A 17 9.97 0.78 15.23
C LYS A 17 9.76 0.34 16.69
N HIS A 18 8.78 0.91 17.38
CA HIS A 18 8.55 0.64 18.81
C HIS A 18 7.74 -0.63 19.10
N LYS A 19 7.04 -1.17 18.11
CA LYS A 19 6.34 -2.45 18.25
C LYS A 19 7.32 -3.56 17.84
N ASN A 20 7.89 -4.27 18.80
CA ASN A 20 8.79 -5.44 18.56
C ASN A 20 8.22 -6.49 17.57
N LYS A 21 6.90 -6.44 17.30
CA LYS A 21 6.23 -7.24 16.26
C LYS A 21 6.66 -6.90 14.82
N TYR A 22 7.36 -5.79 14.59
CA TYR A 22 7.83 -5.38 13.26
C TYR A 22 9.35 -5.26 13.17
N GLU A 23 10.13 -5.94 14.01
CA GLU A 23 11.61 -5.91 13.99
C GLU A 23 12.28 -6.34 12.66
N PHE A 24 11.48 -6.71 11.65
CA PHE A 24 11.92 -7.18 10.33
C PHE A 24 11.95 -6.11 9.22
N TRP A 25 11.53 -4.86 9.47
CA TRP A 25 11.51 -3.86 8.39
C TRP A 25 12.89 -3.24 8.16
N THR A 26 13.54 -3.63 7.06
CA THR A 26 14.80 -3.05 6.58
C THR A 26 14.56 -1.83 5.71
N ASP A 27 13.47 -1.86 4.96
CA ASP A 27 13.15 -0.88 3.92
C ASP A 27 11.71 -0.39 4.05
N THR A 28 11.45 0.84 3.60
CA THR A 28 10.10 1.39 3.46
C THR A 28 9.96 2.11 2.14
N TYR A 29 8.87 1.80 1.45
CA TYR A 29 8.42 2.51 0.27
C TYR A 29 7.19 3.33 0.65
N PHE A 30 7.19 4.60 0.27
CA PHE A 30 6.02 5.47 0.46
C PHE A 30 5.63 6.09 -0.89
N ILE A 31 4.33 6.14 -1.12
CA ILE A 31 3.75 6.81 -2.29
C ILE A 31 2.99 8.02 -1.78
N SER A 32 3.30 9.18 -2.36
CA SER A 32 2.62 10.44 -2.08
C SER A 32 2.36 11.20 -3.38
N THR A 33 1.39 12.08 -3.38
CA THR A 33 1.00 12.88 -4.55
C THR A 33 1.08 14.37 -4.19
N LYS A 34 1.51 15.21 -5.14
CA LYS A 34 1.68 16.66 -4.91
C LYS A 34 0.37 17.42 -4.66
N LYS A 35 -0.78 16.81 -4.96
CA LYS A 35 -2.12 17.41 -4.87
C LYS A 35 -3.06 16.36 -4.27
N ASN A 36 -4.17 16.79 -3.67
CA ASN A 36 -5.23 15.90 -3.16
C ASN A 36 -6.05 15.25 -4.31
N ILE A 37 -5.36 14.60 -5.25
CA ILE A 37 -5.98 13.85 -6.36
C ILE A 37 -6.48 12.46 -5.91
N LEU A 38 -5.94 11.95 -4.80
CA LEU A 38 -6.40 10.74 -4.16
C LEU A 38 -7.32 11.11 -3.01
N HIS A 39 -8.60 10.75 -3.11
CA HIS A 39 -9.51 10.79 -1.98
C HIS A 39 -9.37 9.53 -1.15
N ARG A 40 -9.97 9.54 0.05
CA ARG A 40 -9.92 8.41 0.99
C ARG A 40 -10.32 7.08 0.35
N GLY A 41 -11.35 7.08 -0.50
CA GLY A 41 -11.76 5.88 -1.23
C GLY A 41 -10.67 5.33 -2.16
N ASN A 42 -9.95 6.21 -2.87
CA ASN A 42 -8.85 5.80 -3.74
C ASN A 42 -7.70 5.21 -2.93
N ILE A 43 -7.34 5.83 -1.79
CA ILE A 43 -6.25 5.36 -0.92
C ILE A 43 -6.57 3.97 -0.37
N GLN A 44 -7.79 3.78 0.15
CA GLN A 44 -8.26 2.48 0.63
C GLN A 44 -8.27 1.42 -0.48
N TYR A 45 -8.60 1.82 -1.71
CA TYR A 45 -8.61 0.91 -2.86
C TYR A 45 -7.19 0.51 -3.25
N LEU A 46 -6.25 1.45 -3.25
CA LEU A 46 -4.82 1.17 -3.48
C LEU A 46 -4.27 0.23 -2.40
N GLU A 47 -4.55 0.50 -1.12
CA GLU A 47 -4.16 -0.38 -0.02
C GLU A 47 -4.70 -1.79 -0.22
N TYR A 48 -5.99 -1.94 -0.56
CA TYR A 48 -6.59 -3.22 -0.88
C TYR A 48 -5.86 -3.93 -2.03
N LYS A 49 -5.63 -3.24 -3.15
CA LYS A 49 -4.98 -3.80 -4.35
C LYS A 49 -3.55 -4.25 -4.08
N PHE A 50 -2.75 -3.45 -3.36
CA PHE A 50 -1.39 -3.83 -3.00
C PHE A 50 -1.36 -5.02 -2.02
N ILE A 51 -2.28 -5.06 -1.05
CA ILE A 51 -2.38 -6.22 -0.14
C ILE A 51 -2.72 -7.49 -0.91
N GLU A 52 -3.69 -7.43 -1.82
CA GLU A 52 -4.07 -8.59 -2.64
C GLU A 52 -2.96 -9.03 -3.59
N LEU A 53 -2.24 -8.07 -4.18
CA LEU A 53 -1.07 -8.38 -5.01
C LEU A 53 0.03 -9.04 -4.18
N ALA A 54 0.36 -8.49 -3.01
CA ALA A 54 1.37 -9.05 -2.12
C ALA A 54 1.01 -10.46 -1.63
N LYS A 55 -0.27 -10.74 -1.32
CA LYS A 55 -0.72 -12.09 -0.93
C LYS A 55 -0.63 -13.11 -2.05
N LYS A 56 -0.73 -12.67 -3.31
CA LYS A 56 -0.60 -13.54 -4.49
C LYS A 56 0.86 -13.79 -4.87
N SER A 57 1.77 -12.95 -4.38
CA SER A 57 3.19 -13.12 -4.62
C SER A 57 3.75 -14.25 -3.78
N ASN A 58 4.60 -15.08 -4.39
CA ASN A 58 5.19 -16.23 -3.69
C ASN A 58 6.26 -15.83 -2.68
N ASN A 59 6.85 -14.64 -2.83
CA ASN A 59 8.05 -14.21 -2.10
C ASN A 59 7.77 -13.15 -1.02
N ILE A 60 6.49 -12.82 -0.76
CA ILE A 60 6.12 -11.75 0.15
C ILE A 60 5.20 -12.26 1.27
N ASP A 61 5.75 -12.36 2.49
CA ASP A 61 4.95 -12.60 3.68
C ASP A 61 4.16 -11.36 4.09
N VAL A 62 2.83 -11.38 3.98
CA VAL A 62 1.98 -10.23 4.33
C VAL A 62 1.64 -10.21 5.82
N PHE A 63 2.00 -9.12 6.52
CA PHE A 63 1.79 -8.94 7.96
C PHE A 63 0.54 -8.14 8.32
N ASN A 64 -0.24 -7.69 7.33
CA ASN A 64 -1.55 -7.11 7.56
C ASN A 64 -2.49 -8.13 8.23
N LYS A 65 -3.32 -7.69 9.19
CA LYS A 65 -4.27 -8.59 9.85
C LYS A 65 -5.26 -9.16 8.82
N LYS A 66 -5.71 -10.41 9.00
CA LYS A 66 -6.77 -10.98 8.15
C LYS A 66 -8.03 -10.09 8.22
N GLY A 67 -8.62 -9.79 7.07
CA GLY A 67 -9.80 -8.93 6.96
C GLY A 67 -9.56 -7.43 7.18
N TYR A 68 -8.30 -6.98 7.26
CA TYR A 68 -7.95 -5.60 7.58
C TYR A 68 -8.37 -4.58 6.50
N CYS A 69 -8.40 -4.99 5.23
CA CYS A 69 -8.76 -4.10 4.13
C CYS A 69 -9.93 -4.70 3.35
N LYS A 70 -11.02 -3.93 3.22
CA LYS A 70 -12.20 -4.27 2.42
C LYS A 70 -12.17 -3.43 1.16
N ILE A 71 -12.70 -3.96 0.06
CA ILE A 71 -12.87 -3.20 -1.18
C ILE A 71 -13.76 -1.99 -0.89
N PRO A 72 -13.26 -0.75 -1.03
CA PRO A 72 -14.11 0.42 -0.88
C PRO A 72 -15.03 0.56 -2.09
N ASN A 73 -16.19 1.16 -1.87
CA ASN A 73 -17.13 1.45 -2.96
C ASN A 73 -16.69 2.74 -3.67
N LEU A 74 -16.27 2.63 -4.93
CA LEU A 74 -15.87 3.74 -5.79
C LEU A 74 -16.82 3.86 -6.97
N ILE A 75 -17.04 5.07 -7.46
CA ILE A 75 -17.70 5.27 -8.75
C ILE A 75 -16.79 4.75 -9.88
N PRO A 76 -17.34 4.35 -11.05
CA PRO A 76 -16.55 3.73 -12.12
C PRO A 76 -15.36 4.57 -12.58
N SER A 77 -15.51 5.90 -12.67
CA SER A 77 -14.41 6.81 -13.07
C SER A 77 -13.26 6.80 -12.07
N ASP A 78 -13.57 6.81 -10.77
CA ASP A 78 -12.57 6.80 -9.70
C ASP A 78 -11.88 5.45 -9.61
N GLN A 79 -12.62 4.35 -9.80
CA GLN A 79 -12.04 3.03 -9.86
C GLN A 79 -11.07 2.90 -11.05
N GLN A 80 -11.48 3.36 -12.24
CA GLN A 80 -10.62 3.35 -13.43
C GLN A 80 -9.36 4.17 -13.21
N PHE A 81 -9.49 5.41 -12.72
CA PHE A 81 -8.35 6.26 -12.38
C PHE A 81 -7.41 5.57 -11.36
N THR A 82 -7.96 4.96 -10.32
CA THR A 82 -7.18 4.31 -9.27
C THR A 82 -6.45 3.07 -9.78
N GLU A 83 -7.06 2.30 -10.69
CA GLU A 83 -6.41 1.15 -11.34
C GLU A 83 -5.23 1.58 -12.23
N TYR A 84 -5.37 2.67 -12.98
CA TYR A 84 -4.24 3.22 -13.73
C TYR A 84 -3.11 3.68 -12.80
N PHE A 85 -3.46 4.39 -11.73
CA PHE A 85 -2.47 4.84 -10.75
C PHE A 85 -1.80 3.69 -10.00
N PHE A 86 -2.54 2.63 -9.67
CA PHE A 86 -2.01 1.39 -9.08
C PHE A 86 -0.95 0.76 -9.97
N ASN A 87 -1.23 0.59 -11.27
CA ASN A 87 -0.28 0.02 -12.21
C ASN A 87 0.98 0.89 -12.34
N TYR A 88 0.82 2.21 -12.44
CA TYR A 88 1.95 3.13 -12.44
C TYR A 88 2.82 3.00 -11.18
N CYS A 89 2.20 2.91 -10.01
CA CYS A 89 2.91 2.74 -8.75
C CYS A 89 3.64 1.38 -8.69
N LYS A 90 3.00 0.30 -9.16
CA LYS A 90 3.61 -1.03 -9.23
C LYS A 90 4.88 -1.02 -10.10
N ASP A 91 4.82 -0.39 -11.26
CA ASP A 91 5.97 -0.28 -12.17
C ASP A 91 7.11 0.56 -11.56
N LEU A 92 6.76 1.62 -10.81
CA LEU A 92 7.75 2.43 -10.09
C LEU A 92 8.42 1.65 -8.97
N LEU A 93 7.64 0.89 -8.17
CA LEU A 93 8.15 0.07 -7.09
C LEU A 93 9.09 -1.03 -7.59
N ALA A 94 8.74 -1.69 -8.70
CA ALA A 94 9.60 -2.68 -9.35
C ALA A 94 10.97 -2.08 -9.73
N LYS A 95 10.98 -0.86 -10.31
CA LYS A 95 12.24 -0.15 -10.62
C LYS A 95 13.08 0.20 -9.39
N LEU A 96 12.47 0.27 -8.22
CA LEU A 96 13.16 0.50 -6.94
C LEU A 96 13.58 -0.82 -6.25
N GLY A 97 13.34 -1.97 -6.89
CA GLY A 97 13.71 -3.29 -6.38
C GLY A 97 12.61 -3.99 -5.59
N LEU A 98 11.38 -3.45 -5.56
CA LEU A 98 10.24 -4.12 -4.95
C LEU A 98 9.32 -4.73 -6.02
N GLU A 99 9.53 -6.02 -6.27
CA GLU A 99 8.78 -6.79 -7.25
C GLU A 99 7.74 -7.70 -6.58
N PHE A 100 6.57 -7.78 -7.19
CA PHE A 100 5.47 -8.65 -6.75
C PHE A 100 5.32 -9.75 -7.81
N GLU A 101 6.23 -10.73 -7.77
CA GLU A 101 6.23 -11.92 -8.65
C GLU A 101 5.22 -12.97 -8.19
#